data_AF-A0A672L448-F1
#
_entry.id   AF-A0A672L448-F1
#
_cell.length_a   1.000
_cell.length_b   1.000
_cell.length_c   1.000
_cell.angle_alpha   90.00
_cell.angle_beta   90.00
_cell.angle_gamma   90.00
#
_symmetry.space_group_name_H-M   'P 1'
#
loop_
_entity.id
_entity.type
_entity.pdbx_description
1 polymer ?
#
loop_
_entity_poly.entity_id
_entity_poly.type
_entity_poly.pdbx_seq_one_letter_code
_entity_poly.pdbx_strand_id
1 'polypeptide(L)'
;MKMFLNCIRRRLQFFDEKLPRYQRNISRYNTRDDSCDKTSLLKQLCADRYYISPEAFHTRTCTYGPLGTELKKNMIEQWTSAVRSRAYVFGITTSVQSRMCEESVRIVNVGALQEIINQDSLSKKEASQMIQTLMKDSVSVRTSLLQGALQQYIQALELVNRTLPFGLAETGLCHHSDSQLRHSSGCSFEVTESSLVWFCSPRTSSQWMDYWAHQRLQWWRKFALGPSDFDMCNVVDEELKEGTSHGVNVLYKFPWGSETLETLWSLGDTLLLKTHQGTCTKLQCRDGRKSVVPHVISVSANVDRGMLAYLFNSFQLLKKTDNKQKLHQRMVLKLHPTLTPVKVALDMGQGSSSELRQVCEGLFQEFLEAGISTWPGYLDTMSLSLENLHTKYDEMGVLFTVMVSESTLKSGLLLVRDRDTTIRETMHISEIKCFLLKYLSASENF
;
A
#
# COMPACT_ATOMS: atom_id res chain seq x y z
N MET A 1 -28.49 11.40 -42.42
CA MET A 1 -27.76 11.83 -41.19
C MET A 1 -28.66 12.10 -39.97
N LYS A 2 -29.90 12.63 -40.11
CA LYS A 2 -30.81 12.88 -38.97
C LYS A 2 -31.45 11.61 -38.32
N MET A 3 -31.60 10.49 -39.04
CA MET A 3 -32.16 9.25 -38.45
C MET A 3 -31.18 8.47 -37.56
N PHE A 4 -29.87 8.56 -37.84
CA PHE A 4 -28.84 7.80 -37.10
C PHE A 4 -28.54 8.45 -35.73
N LEU A 5 -28.52 9.79 -35.67
CA LEU A 5 -28.43 10.55 -34.42
C LEU A 5 -29.66 10.35 -33.52
N ASN A 6 -30.86 10.12 -34.08
CA ASN A 6 -32.06 9.83 -33.30
C ASN A 6 -32.08 8.41 -32.70
N CYS A 7 -31.41 7.42 -33.31
CA CYS A 7 -31.25 6.09 -32.70
C CYS A 7 -30.27 6.09 -31.52
N ILE A 8 -29.22 6.92 -31.56
CA ILE A 8 -28.26 7.06 -30.46
C ILE A 8 -28.89 7.87 -29.31
N ARG A 9 -29.66 8.93 -29.59
CA ARG A 9 -30.42 9.67 -28.58
C ARG A 9 -31.49 8.82 -27.88
N ARG A 10 -32.19 7.94 -28.61
CA ARG A 10 -33.15 6.99 -28.01
C ARG A 10 -32.49 5.90 -27.18
N ARG A 11 -31.27 5.44 -27.53
CA ARG A 11 -30.51 4.50 -26.68
C ARG A 11 -29.96 5.15 -25.42
N LEU A 12 -29.58 6.43 -25.46
CA LEU A 12 -29.13 7.18 -24.28
C LEU A 12 -30.30 7.53 -23.34
N GLN A 13 -31.51 7.81 -23.86
CA GLN A 13 -32.71 7.99 -23.04
C GLN A 13 -33.25 6.67 -22.45
N PHE A 14 -33.03 5.52 -23.12
CA PHE A 14 -33.38 4.20 -22.57
C PHE A 14 -32.49 3.75 -21.39
N PHE A 15 -31.34 4.41 -21.19
CA PHE A 15 -30.44 4.16 -20.04
C PHE A 15 -30.78 5.01 -18.82
N ASP A 16 -31.58 6.08 -18.97
CA ASP A 16 -31.94 7.01 -17.88
C ASP A 16 -33.27 6.67 -17.19
N GLU A 17 -34.12 5.82 -17.78
CA GLU A 17 -35.45 5.47 -17.23
C GLU A 17 -35.55 4.08 -16.55
N LYS A 18 -34.42 3.42 -16.26
CA LYS A 18 -34.38 2.20 -15.41
C LYS A 18 -33.63 2.35 -14.09
N LEU A 19 -33.52 3.58 -13.60
CA LEU A 19 -33.32 3.89 -12.18
C LEU A 19 -34.65 4.43 -11.64
N PRO A 20 -35.61 3.56 -11.28
CA PRO A 20 -35.90 3.40 -9.84
C PRO A 20 -36.59 2.06 -9.51
N ARG A 21 -35.87 0.93 -9.41
CA ARG A 21 -36.41 -0.32 -8.80
C ARG A 21 -35.41 -1.16 -8.01
N TYR A 22 -34.23 -0.63 -7.68
CA TYR A 22 -33.25 -1.32 -6.82
C TYR A 22 -32.93 -0.56 -5.51
N GLN A 23 -33.89 0.25 -5.04
CA GLN A 23 -33.85 0.92 -3.73
C GLN A 23 -35.01 0.50 -2.80
N ARG A 24 -35.72 -0.61 -3.09
CA ARG A 24 -36.86 -1.05 -2.26
C ARG A 24 -36.79 -2.46 -1.67
N ASN A 25 -35.71 -3.21 -1.86
CA ASN A 25 -35.54 -4.52 -1.22
C ASN A 25 -34.38 -4.61 -0.21
N ILE A 26 -33.76 -3.49 0.18
CA ILE A 26 -32.85 -3.43 1.35
C ILE A 26 -33.67 -3.01 2.60
N SER A 27 -34.78 -3.70 2.82
CA SER A 27 -35.56 -3.57 4.05
C SER A 27 -36.17 -4.92 4.40
N ARG A 28 -35.31 -5.85 4.85
CA ARG A 28 -35.67 -7.01 5.70
C ARG A 28 -34.44 -7.89 5.92
N TYR A 29 -33.43 -7.36 6.60
CA TYR A 29 -32.62 -8.13 7.55
C TYR A 29 -32.19 -7.14 8.64
N ASN A 30 -33.06 -7.00 9.63
CA ASN A 30 -32.77 -6.27 10.86
C ASN A 30 -31.84 -7.13 11.73
N THR A 31 -30.55 -7.00 11.50
CA THR A 31 -29.54 -7.06 12.56
C THR A 31 -28.88 -5.69 12.55
N ARG A 32 -29.02 -4.92 13.63
CA ARG A 32 -28.33 -3.63 13.78
C ARG A 32 -26.83 -3.88 13.58
N ASP A 33 -26.29 -3.39 12.47
CA ASP A 33 -24.98 -3.81 11.96
C ASP A 33 -23.89 -2.83 12.43
N ASP A 34 -23.32 -3.08 13.61
CA ASP A 34 -22.20 -2.34 14.23
C ASP A 34 -20.97 -2.21 13.30
N SER A 35 -20.89 -3.03 12.23
CA SER A 35 -19.79 -3.04 11.25
C SER A 35 -19.80 -1.86 10.27
N CYS A 36 -21.01 -1.39 9.90
CA CYS A 36 -21.21 -0.25 9.01
C CYS A 36 -20.72 1.06 9.67
N ASP A 37 -20.95 1.18 10.97
CA ASP A 37 -20.54 2.34 11.77
C ASP A 37 -19.01 2.43 11.93
N LYS A 38 -18.31 1.30 12.12
CA LYS A 38 -16.84 1.32 12.24
C LYS A 38 -16.15 1.76 10.95
N THR A 39 -16.68 1.33 9.81
CA THR A 39 -16.11 1.64 8.50
C THR A 39 -16.24 3.13 8.16
N SER A 40 -17.38 3.75 8.48
CA SER A 40 -17.60 5.18 8.28
C SER A 40 -16.73 6.02 9.23
N LEU A 41 -16.65 5.62 10.51
CA LEU A 41 -15.80 6.29 11.51
C LEU A 41 -14.31 6.26 11.13
N LEU A 42 -13.79 5.11 10.69
CA LEU A 42 -12.40 5.02 10.25
C LEU A 42 -12.12 5.91 9.03
N LYS A 43 -13.02 5.92 8.05
CA LYS A 43 -12.88 6.79 6.86
C LYS A 43 -12.83 8.26 7.26
N GLN A 44 -13.71 8.68 8.17
CA GLN A 44 -13.71 10.03 8.70
C GLN A 44 -12.41 10.35 9.44
N LEU A 45 -11.96 9.48 10.34
CA LEU A 45 -10.69 9.66 11.06
C LEU A 45 -9.50 9.78 10.09
N CYS A 46 -9.43 8.90 9.09
CA CYS A 46 -8.37 8.93 8.08
C CYS A 46 -8.38 10.23 7.25
N ALA A 47 -9.55 10.81 7.00
CA ALA A 47 -9.66 12.10 6.34
C ALA A 47 -9.25 13.25 7.28
N ASP A 48 -9.78 13.27 8.51
CA ASP A 48 -9.56 14.32 9.51
C ASP A 48 -8.08 14.39 9.95
N ARG A 49 -7.38 13.25 9.95
CA ARG A 49 -5.95 13.15 10.29
C ARG A 49 -5.03 13.04 9.08
N TYR A 50 -5.53 13.26 7.86
CA TYR A 50 -4.75 13.27 6.63
C TYR A 50 -3.93 11.98 6.37
N TYR A 51 -4.50 10.82 6.70
CA TYR A 51 -4.05 9.55 6.14
C TYR A 51 -4.50 9.42 4.68
N ILE A 52 -5.75 9.76 4.41
CA ILE A 52 -6.34 9.75 3.06
C ILE A 52 -6.76 11.18 2.73
N SER A 53 -6.48 11.64 1.51
CA SER A 53 -6.93 12.96 1.06
C SER A 53 -8.46 13.00 1.00
N PRO A 54 -9.12 14.06 1.48
CA PRO A 54 -10.59 14.18 1.43
C PRO A 54 -11.17 14.06 0.01
N GLU A 55 -10.43 14.48 -1.01
CA GLU A 55 -10.84 14.43 -2.42
C GLU A 55 -10.82 13.01 -3.01
N ALA A 56 -10.02 12.10 -2.42
CA ALA A 56 -9.82 10.71 -2.86
C ALA A 56 -11.13 9.91 -2.94
N PHE A 57 -12.09 10.22 -2.06
CA PHE A 57 -13.34 9.48 -1.95
C PHE A 57 -14.29 9.70 -3.14
N HIS A 58 -14.14 10.81 -3.88
CA HIS A 58 -14.99 11.14 -5.01
C HIS A 58 -14.41 10.65 -6.35
N THR A 59 -13.10 10.50 -6.46
CA THR A 59 -12.38 10.30 -7.73
C THR A 59 -11.97 8.84 -7.98
N ARG A 60 -12.30 7.90 -7.09
CA ARG A 60 -11.74 6.53 -7.08
C ARG A 60 -10.20 6.52 -7.07
N THR A 61 -9.52 7.64 -6.80
CA THR A 61 -8.06 7.74 -6.71
C THR A 61 -7.64 7.74 -5.25
N CYS A 62 -6.76 6.83 -4.82
CA CYS A 62 -6.22 6.76 -3.46
C CYS A 62 -5.08 7.77 -3.34
N THR A 63 -5.43 9.05 -3.22
CA THR A 63 -4.45 10.08 -2.85
C THR A 63 -4.25 10.06 -1.35
N TYR A 64 -3.02 9.85 -0.92
CA TYR A 64 -2.64 9.79 0.49
C TYR A 64 -2.21 11.16 1.00
N GLY A 65 -2.60 11.50 2.23
CA GLY A 65 -2.07 12.68 2.91
C GLY A 65 -0.68 12.40 3.50
N PRO A 66 -0.10 13.34 4.28
CA PRO A 66 1.25 13.19 4.81
C PRO A 66 1.43 11.95 5.69
N LEU A 67 0.49 11.66 6.60
CA LEU A 67 0.58 10.48 7.47
C LEU A 67 0.41 9.18 6.69
N GLY A 68 -0.49 9.16 5.69
CA GLY A 68 -0.68 7.99 4.84
C GLY A 68 0.52 7.72 3.94
N THR A 69 1.17 8.79 3.45
CA THR A 69 2.38 8.69 2.64
C THR A 69 3.55 8.14 3.44
N GLU A 70 3.73 8.60 4.69
CA GLU A 70 4.79 8.07 5.54
C GLU A 70 4.49 6.62 5.99
N LEU A 71 3.23 6.28 6.27
CA LEU A 71 2.82 4.89 6.51
C LEU A 71 3.14 4.00 5.31
N LYS A 72 2.81 4.46 4.10
CA LYS A 72 3.10 3.77 2.85
C LYS A 72 4.59 3.53 2.69
N LYS A 73 5.41 4.56 2.91
CA LYS A 73 6.87 4.50 2.85
C LYS A 73 7.43 3.48 3.85
N ASN A 74 7.04 3.57 5.12
CA ASN A 74 7.47 2.62 6.15
C ASN A 74 7.11 1.18 5.77
N MET A 75 5.92 0.96 5.20
CA MET A 75 5.49 -0.37 4.77
C MET A 75 6.33 -0.89 3.58
N ILE A 76 6.62 -0.05 2.59
CA ILE A 76 7.49 -0.40 1.45
C ILE A 76 8.90 -0.74 1.94
N GLU A 77 9.45 0.03 2.87
CA GLU A 77 10.78 -0.22 3.45
C GLU A 77 10.81 -1.55 4.20
N GLN A 78 9.80 -1.86 5.01
CA GLN A 78 9.70 -3.14 5.72
C GLN A 78 9.47 -4.33 4.77
N TRP A 79 8.71 -4.14 3.69
CA TRP A 79 8.51 -5.17 2.67
C TRP A 79 9.83 -5.46 1.96
N THR A 80 10.51 -4.40 1.54
CA THR A 80 11.78 -4.45 0.81
C THR A 80 12.87 -5.08 1.67
N SER A 81 12.97 -4.68 2.95
CA SER A 81 13.92 -5.27 3.91
C SER A 81 13.68 -6.76 4.09
N ALA A 82 12.42 -7.18 4.28
CA ALA A 82 12.09 -8.59 4.45
C ALA A 82 12.47 -9.44 3.22
N VAL A 83 12.20 -8.93 2.02
CA VAL A 83 12.52 -9.63 0.76
C VAL A 83 14.02 -9.62 0.46
N ARG A 84 14.72 -8.50 0.69
CA ARG A 84 16.14 -8.32 0.36
C ARG A 84 17.12 -8.80 1.44
N SER A 85 16.64 -9.10 2.64
CA SER A 85 17.45 -9.76 3.69
C SER A 85 17.99 -11.12 3.24
N ARG A 86 17.40 -11.70 2.19
CA ARG A 86 17.83 -12.94 1.54
C ARG A 86 19.03 -12.73 0.62
N ALA A 87 19.94 -13.70 0.62
CA ALA A 87 21.03 -13.75 -0.35
C ALA A 87 20.48 -13.80 -1.79
N TYR A 88 21.15 -13.08 -2.70
CA TYR A 88 20.86 -13.04 -4.14
C TYR A 88 19.51 -12.43 -4.53
N VAL A 89 18.98 -11.48 -3.76
CA VAL A 89 17.86 -10.61 -4.20
C VAL A 89 18.38 -9.22 -4.54
N PHE A 90 18.20 -8.79 -5.79
CA PHE A 90 18.66 -7.50 -6.29
C PHE A 90 17.51 -6.53 -6.51
N GLY A 91 17.71 -5.27 -6.12
CA GLY A 91 16.75 -4.21 -6.42
C GLY A 91 16.89 -3.76 -7.88
N ILE A 92 15.77 -3.65 -8.58
CA ILE A 92 15.71 -3.13 -9.95
C ILE A 92 14.70 -1.99 -10.06
N THR A 93 14.84 -1.19 -11.12
CA THR A 93 13.88 -0.16 -11.49
C THR A 93 13.63 -0.26 -12.99
N THR A 94 12.36 -0.29 -13.39
CA THR A 94 11.96 -0.43 -14.78
C THR A 94 11.06 0.74 -15.21
N SER A 95 10.99 1.00 -16.52
CA SER A 95 10.16 2.08 -17.05
C SER A 95 8.68 1.78 -16.86
N VAL A 96 7.91 2.81 -16.54
CA VAL A 96 6.43 2.76 -16.49
C VAL A 96 5.85 2.53 -17.90
N GLN A 97 6.57 3.00 -18.92
CA GLN A 97 6.21 2.80 -20.32
C GLN A 97 6.65 1.40 -20.76
N SER A 98 5.68 0.57 -21.16
CA SER A 98 5.94 -0.72 -21.79
C SER A 98 5.60 -0.64 -23.27
N ARG A 99 6.30 -1.39 -24.12
CA ARG A 99 5.93 -1.56 -25.54
C ARG A 99 5.34 -2.94 -25.85
N MET A 100 5.31 -3.84 -24.86
CA MET A 100 5.11 -5.28 -25.05
C MET A 100 3.94 -5.81 -24.22
N CYS A 101 2.83 -5.08 -24.18
CA CYS A 101 1.66 -5.49 -23.40
C CYS A 101 0.43 -5.58 -24.30
N GLU A 102 -0.08 -6.80 -24.52
CA GLU A 102 -1.19 -7.08 -25.44
C GLU A 102 -2.54 -6.54 -24.89
N GLU A 103 -2.69 -6.46 -23.55
CA GLU A 103 -3.89 -5.99 -22.85
C GLU A 103 -3.63 -4.80 -21.91
N SER A 104 -2.87 -3.80 -22.37
CA SER A 104 -2.53 -2.62 -21.55
C SER A 104 -3.38 -1.39 -21.83
N VAL A 105 -3.57 -0.58 -20.79
CA VAL A 105 -3.97 0.83 -20.90
C VAL A 105 -2.93 1.58 -21.73
N ARG A 106 -3.37 2.32 -22.76
CA ARG A 106 -2.51 3.14 -23.62
C ARG A 106 -2.77 4.62 -23.36
N ILE A 107 -1.69 5.39 -23.25
CA ILE A 107 -1.78 6.84 -23.16
C ILE A 107 -1.88 7.37 -24.59
N VAL A 108 -3.01 8.02 -24.87
CA VAL A 108 -3.31 8.57 -26.18
C VAL A 108 -3.22 10.10 -26.12
N ASN A 109 -2.43 10.69 -27.01
CA ASN A 109 -2.36 12.16 -27.10
C ASN A 109 -3.68 12.71 -27.67
N VAL A 110 -4.42 13.43 -26.84
CA VAL A 110 -5.72 14.01 -27.20
C VAL A 110 -5.59 15.07 -28.30
N GLY A 111 -4.49 15.83 -28.34
CA GLY A 111 -4.26 16.85 -29.37
C GLY A 111 -4.16 16.22 -30.77
N ALA A 112 -3.36 15.17 -30.90
CA ALA A 112 -3.25 14.41 -32.16
C ALA A 112 -4.58 13.77 -32.56
N LEU A 113 -5.38 13.34 -31.59
CA LEU A 113 -6.71 12.77 -31.85
C LEU A 113 -7.71 13.85 -32.30
N GLN A 114 -7.64 15.06 -31.71
CA GLN A 114 -8.43 16.22 -32.13
C GLN A 114 -8.05 16.70 -33.53
N GLU A 115 -6.75 16.69 -33.88
CA GLU A 115 -6.30 16.99 -35.24
C GLU A 115 -6.90 16.03 -36.28
N ILE A 116 -6.94 14.72 -35.98
CA ILE A 116 -7.54 13.72 -36.87
C ILE A 116 -9.06 13.92 -37.01
N ILE A 117 -9.74 14.29 -35.91
CA ILE A 117 -11.20 14.50 -35.92
C ILE A 117 -11.59 15.80 -36.63
N ASN A 118 -10.80 16.86 -36.49
CA ASN A 118 -11.11 18.19 -37.02
C ASN A 118 -10.67 18.39 -38.48
N GLN A 119 -10.06 17.39 -39.12
CA GLN A 119 -9.72 17.43 -40.53
C GLN A 119 -10.95 17.15 -41.40
N ASP A 120 -11.54 18.21 -41.97
CA ASP A 120 -12.75 18.16 -42.81
C ASP A 120 -12.60 17.37 -44.12
N SER A 121 -11.37 17.02 -44.52
CA SER A 121 -11.06 16.35 -45.79
C SER A 121 -11.01 14.81 -45.71
N LEU A 122 -11.04 14.22 -44.52
CA LEU A 122 -10.86 12.77 -44.35
C LEU A 122 -12.19 12.00 -44.47
N SER A 123 -12.16 10.91 -45.23
CA SER A 123 -13.27 9.95 -45.21
C SER A 123 -13.32 9.21 -43.87
N LYS A 124 -14.51 8.73 -43.47
CA LYS A 124 -14.69 7.96 -42.22
C LYS A 124 -13.77 6.75 -42.10
N LYS A 125 -13.38 6.14 -43.22
CA LYS A 125 -12.48 4.98 -43.24
C LYS A 125 -11.03 5.40 -42.96
N GLU A 126 -10.58 6.50 -43.55
CA GLU A 126 -9.23 7.04 -43.32
C GLU A 126 -9.07 7.52 -41.89
N ALA A 127 -10.05 8.25 -41.34
CA ALA A 127 -10.04 8.65 -39.94
C ALA A 127 -9.99 7.44 -38.99
N SER A 128 -10.77 6.38 -39.27
CA SER A 128 -10.71 5.14 -38.49
C SER A 128 -9.35 4.46 -38.57
N GLN A 129 -8.70 4.48 -39.72
CA GLN A 129 -7.39 3.87 -39.92
C GLN A 129 -6.30 4.68 -39.21
N MET A 130 -6.35 6.01 -39.29
CA MET A 130 -5.44 6.90 -38.56
C MET A 130 -5.59 6.75 -37.04
N ILE A 131 -6.83 6.65 -36.54
CA ILE A 131 -7.08 6.37 -35.12
C ILE A 131 -6.50 5.00 -34.72
N GLN A 132 -6.66 3.96 -35.54
CA GLN A 132 -6.07 2.65 -35.27
C GLN A 132 -4.54 2.67 -35.27
N THR A 133 -3.92 3.41 -36.19
CA THR A 133 -2.46 3.60 -36.23
C THR A 133 -1.99 4.36 -35.00
N LEU A 134 -2.66 5.45 -34.65
CA LEU A 134 -2.36 6.23 -33.46
C LEU A 134 -2.52 5.40 -32.18
N MET A 135 -3.56 4.57 -32.09
CA MET A 135 -3.70 3.62 -30.97
C MET A 135 -2.58 2.58 -30.93
N LYS A 136 -2.08 2.10 -32.08
CA LYS A 136 -0.94 1.16 -32.17
C LYS A 136 0.38 1.80 -31.76
N ASP A 137 0.62 3.04 -32.16
CA ASP A 137 1.84 3.78 -31.88
C ASP A 137 1.86 4.40 -30.47
N SER A 138 0.68 4.52 -29.85
CA SER A 138 0.51 5.04 -28.49
C SER A 138 1.26 4.19 -27.47
N VAL A 139 1.85 4.87 -26.50
CA VAL A 139 2.65 4.25 -25.45
C VAL A 139 1.73 3.49 -24.49
N SER A 140 1.98 2.20 -24.32
CA SER A 140 1.33 1.40 -23.29
C SER A 140 1.95 1.63 -21.91
N VAL A 141 1.09 1.59 -20.90
CA VAL A 141 1.51 1.67 -19.50
C VAL A 141 1.57 0.27 -18.90
N ARG A 142 2.55 0.04 -18.03
CA ARG A 142 2.69 -1.25 -17.36
C ARG A 142 1.49 -1.55 -16.45
N THR A 143 1.00 -2.78 -16.55
CA THR A 143 -0.06 -3.34 -15.70
C THR A 143 0.49 -4.18 -14.55
N SER A 144 1.78 -4.56 -14.62
CA SER A 144 2.52 -5.29 -13.59
C SER A 144 4.02 -5.04 -13.73
N LEU A 145 4.78 -5.30 -12.67
CA LEU A 145 6.24 -5.17 -12.64
C LEU A 145 6.98 -6.40 -13.21
N LEU A 146 6.27 -7.50 -13.45
CA LEU A 146 6.85 -8.77 -13.91
C LEU A 146 7.62 -8.63 -15.23
N GLN A 147 7.04 -7.96 -16.21
CA GLN A 147 7.65 -7.85 -17.55
C GLN A 147 9.00 -7.12 -17.50
N GLY A 148 9.12 -6.10 -16.66
CA GLY A 148 10.37 -5.35 -16.49
C GLY A 148 11.47 -6.21 -15.88
N ALA A 149 11.13 -7.02 -14.87
CA ALA A 149 12.07 -7.98 -14.28
C ALA A 149 12.53 -9.06 -15.27
N LEU A 150 11.62 -9.58 -16.10
CA LEU A 150 11.97 -10.56 -17.14
C LEU A 150 12.93 -10.00 -18.20
N GLN A 151 12.80 -8.71 -18.54
CA GLN A 151 13.71 -8.03 -19.46
C GLN A 151 15.13 -7.87 -18.89
N GLN A 152 15.25 -7.61 -17.58
CA GLN A 152 16.54 -7.44 -16.89
C GLN A 152 17.18 -8.76 -16.42
N TYR A 153 16.54 -9.89 -16.71
CA TYR A 153 16.99 -11.22 -16.29
C TYR A 153 18.42 -11.54 -16.76
N ILE A 154 18.79 -11.22 -18.00
CA ILE A 154 20.12 -11.57 -18.55
C ILE A 154 21.23 -10.84 -17.80
N GLN A 155 21.04 -9.55 -17.53
CA GLN A 155 22.00 -8.72 -16.80
C GLN A 155 22.16 -9.21 -15.36
N ALA A 156 21.05 -9.57 -14.71
CA ALA A 156 21.07 -10.14 -13.37
C ALA A 156 21.74 -11.53 -13.35
N LEU A 157 21.49 -12.35 -14.37
CA LEU A 157 22.08 -13.67 -14.51
C LEU A 157 23.61 -13.60 -14.64
N GLU A 158 24.11 -12.61 -15.38
CA GLU A 158 25.55 -12.34 -15.50
C GLU A 158 26.16 -11.90 -14.17
N LEU A 159 25.47 -11.03 -13.43
CA LEU A 159 25.91 -10.55 -12.11
C LEU A 159 26.09 -11.71 -11.11
N VAL A 160 25.20 -12.70 -11.13
CA VAL A 160 25.29 -13.89 -10.26
C VAL A 160 26.13 -15.01 -10.86
N ASN A 161 26.94 -14.75 -11.90
CA ASN A 161 27.76 -15.78 -12.56
C ASN A 161 26.94 -17.03 -12.98
N ARG A 162 25.70 -16.81 -13.41
CA ARG A 162 24.72 -17.83 -13.81
C ARG A 162 24.34 -18.83 -12.71
N THR A 163 24.50 -18.49 -11.44
CA THR A 163 24.10 -19.37 -10.32
C THR A 163 22.64 -19.15 -9.93
N LEU A 164 21.89 -20.23 -9.76
CA LEU A 164 20.55 -20.21 -9.17
C LEU A 164 20.59 -20.65 -7.69
N PRO A 165 19.61 -20.23 -6.87
CA PRO A 165 18.50 -19.32 -7.19
C PRO A 165 18.84 -17.85 -6.92
N PHE A 166 18.12 -16.93 -7.56
CA PHE A 166 18.23 -15.49 -7.31
C PHE A 166 16.89 -14.80 -7.59
N GLY A 167 16.74 -13.55 -7.14
CA GLY A 167 15.52 -12.76 -7.33
C GLY A 167 15.77 -11.32 -7.71
N LEU A 168 14.75 -10.71 -8.32
CA LEU A 168 14.70 -9.29 -8.63
C LEU A 168 13.48 -8.69 -7.95
N ALA A 169 13.70 -7.62 -7.19
CA ALA A 169 12.65 -6.91 -6.47
C ALA A 169 12.50 -5.48 -6.99
N GLU A 170 11.26 -5.06 -7.23
CA GLU A 170 10.90 -3.71 -7.64
C GLU A 170 9.66 -3.25 -6.88
N THR A 171 9.62 -1.99 -6.49
CA THR A 171 8.39 -1.33 -6.04
C THR A 171 8.10 -0.18 -6.99
N GLY A 172 6.86 -0.10 -7.48
CA GLY A 172 6.49 0.94 -8.43
C GLY A 172 5.00 0.98 -8.75
N LEU A 173 4.62 2.02 -9.49
CA LEU A 173 3.24 2.24 -9.92
C LEU A 173 2.86 1.34 -11.09
N CYS A 174 1.71 0.68 -10.99
CA CYS A 174 1.08 -0.17 -12.01
C CYS A 174 -0.34 0.32 -12.30
N HIS A 175 -0.82 0.09 -13.52
CA HIS A 175 -2.14 0.54 -13.95
C HIS A 175 -3.08 -0.63 -14.23
N HIS A 176 -4.25 -0.64 -13.61
CA HIS A 176 -5.27 -1.69 -13.81
C HIS A 176 -6.44 -1.18 -14.65
N SER A 177 -7.01 -2.05 -15.47
CA SER A 177 -8.22 -1.77 -16.25
C SER A 177 -9.49 -2.08 -15.44
N ASP A 178 -10.58 -1.39 -15.77
CA ASP A 178 -11.88 -1.43 -15.08
C ASP A 178 -12.53 -2.84 -15.03
N SER A 179 -12.09 -3.79 -15.88
CA SER A 179 -12.57 -5.18 -15.85
C SER A 179 -12.14 -5.94 -14.58
N GLN A 180 -10.95 -5.64 -14.03
CA GLN A 180 -10.42 -6.29 -12.83
C GLN A 180 -10.96 -5.66 -11.52
N LEU A 181 -11.55 -4.47 -11.60
CA LEU A 181 -11.96 -3.66 -10.45
C LEU A 181 -13.44 -3.86 -10.03
N ARG A 182 -14.24 -4.62 -10.81
CA ARG A 182 -15.70 -4.72 -10.62
C ARG A 182 -16.16 -5.25 -9.25
N HIS A 183 -15.31 -6.01 -8.55
CA HIS A 183 -15.63 -6.60 -7.23
C HIS A 183 -15.04 -5.83 -6.06
N SER A 184 -14.29 -4.75 -6.32
CA SER A 184 -13.42 -4.17 -5.32
C SER A 184 -13.83 -2.73 -5.01
N SER A 185 -14.21 -2.51 -3.76
CA SER A 185 -14.76 -1.24 -3.28
C SER A 185 -13.66 -0.17 -3.19
N GLY A 186 -13.38 0.55 -4.28
CA GLY A 186 -12.68 1.83 -4.21
C GLY A 186 -11.18 1.85 -4.54
N CYS A 187 -10.65 0.88 -5.29
CA CYS A 187 -9.25 0.95 -5.76
C CYS A 187 -9.12 1.69 -7.08
N SER A 188 -8.03 2.44 -7.22
CA SER A 188 -7.74 3.33 -8.33
C SER A 188 -7.25 2.63 -9.57
N PHE A 189 -7.32 3.32 -10.70
CA PHE A 189 -6.61 2.93 -11.92
C PHE A 189 -5.10 2.79 -11.69
N GLU A 190 -4.56 3.49 -10.70
CA GLU A 190 -3.14 3.52 -10.33
C GLU A 190 -2.92 2.86 -8.98
N VAL A 191 -2.09 1.83 -8.94
CA VAL A 191 -1.79 1.07 -7.72
C VAL A 191 -0.28 0.96 -7.57
N THR A 192 0.22 1.20 -6.36
CA THR A 192 1.62 0.91 -6.03
C THR A 192 1.75 -0.57 -5.68
N GLU A 193 2.51 -1.27 -6.51
CA GLU A 193 2.83 -2.68 -6.31
C GLU A 193 4.27 -2.84 -5.84
N SER A 194 4.50 -3.79 -4.96
CA SER A 194 5.84 -4.31 -4.66
C SER A 194 5.92 -5.74 -5.17
N SER A 195 6.86 -6.00 -6.07
CA SER A 195 6.99 -7.28 -6.75
C SER A 195 8.37 -7.88 -6.55
N LEU A 196 8.39 -9.20 -6.34
CA LEU A 196 9.57 -10.04 -6.34
C LEU A 196 9.40 -11.09 -7.43
N VAL A 197 10.34 -11.12 -8.36
CA VAL A 197 10.44 -12.17 -9.38
C VAL A 197 11.61 -13.06 -9.01
N TRP A 198 11.31 -14.30 -8.66
CA TRP A 198 12.25 -15.29 -8.18
C TRP A 198 12.54 -16.34 -9.26
N PHE A 199 13.82 -16.49 -9.60
CA PHE A 199 14.31 -17.45 -10.58
C PHE A 199 14.91 -18.65 -9.86
N CYS A 200 14.37 -19.84 -10.13
CA CYS A 200 14.77 -21.06 -9.45
C CYS A 200 14.83 -22.26 -10.39
N SER A 201 15.47 -23.35 -9.93
CA SER A 201 15.47 -24.61 -10.68
C SER A 201 14.04 -25.19 -10.74
N PRO A 202 13.61 -25.75 -11.89
CA PRO A 202 12.32 -26.42 -12.02
C PRO A 202 12.06 -27.50 -10.96
N ARG A 203 13.11 -28.17 -10.48
CA ARG A 203 13.00 -29.21 -9.43
C ARG A 203 12.62 -28.63 -8.06
N THR A 204 12.96 -27.38 -7.81
CA THR A 204 12.78 -26.70 -6.52
C THR A 204 11.64 -25.68 -6.54
N SER A 205 10.94 -25.49 -7.65
CA SER A 205 9.96 -24.41 -7.79
C SER A 205 8.82 -24.52 -6.79
N SER A 206 8.27 -25.72 -6.56
CA SER A 206 7.20 -25.92 -5.58
C SER A 206 7.67 -25.60 -4.14
N GLN A 207 8.89 -26.00 -3.77
CA GLN A 207 9.44 -25.70 -2.45
C GLN A 207 9.64 -24.20 -2.25
N TRP A 208 10.11 -23.49 -3.28
CA TRP A 208 10.25 -22.04 -3.22
C TRP A 208 8.90 -21.34 -3.18
N MET A 209 7.89 -21.86 -3.88
CA MET A 209 6.53 -21.34 -3.85
C MET A 209 5.93 -21.43 -2.44
N ASP A 210 5.99 -22.61 -1.82
CA ASP A 210 5.52 -22.82 -0.45
C ASP A 210 6.30 -21.94 0.53
N TYR A 211 7.62 -21.88 0.37
CA TYR A 211 8.49 -21.04 1.19
C TYR A 211 8.06 -19.56 1.14
N TRP A 212 7.90 -19.00 -0.07
CA TRP A 212 7.50 -17.60 -0.23
C TRP A 212 6.09 -17.36 0.29
N ALA A 213 5.14 -18.25 0.01
CA ALA A 213 3.76 -18.12 0.49
C ALA A 213 3.70 -18.01 2.03
N HIS A 214 4.40 -18.89 2.75
CA HIS A 214 4.47 -18.85 4.21
C HIS A 214 5.16 -17.59 4.73
N GLN A 215 6.27 -17.19 4.11
CA GLN A 215 7.04 -16.04 4.56
C GLN A 215 6.32 -14.72 4.32
N ARG A 216 5.62 -14.60 3.18
CA ARG A 216 4.78 -13.43 2.89
C ARG A 216 3.59 -13.37 3.85
N LEU A 217 2.92 -14.50 4.12
CA LEU A 217 1.85 -14.54 5.13
C LEU A 217 2.36 -14.18 6.53
N GLN A 218 3.50 -14.72 6.96
CA GLN A 218 4.13 -14.37 8.25
C GLN A 218 4.47 -12.89 8.32
N TRP A 219 4.98 -12.31 7.23
CA TRP A 219 5.28 -10.88 7.16
C TRP A 219 4.04 -10.00 7.36
N TRP A 220 2.91 -10.34 6.71
CA TRP A 220 1.65 -9.61 6.93
C TRP A 220 1.11 -9.76 8.36
N ARG A 221 1.25 -10.95 8.94
CA ARG A 221 0.82 -11.24 10.31
C ARG A 221 1.67 -10.54 11.37
N LYS A 222 2.96 -10.33 11.09
CA LYS A 222 3.94 -9.73 12.01
C LYS A 222 3.49 -8.36 12.53
N PHE A 223 2.98 -7.50 11.64
CA PHE A 223 2.62 -6.12 11.98
C PHE A 223 1.15 -5.96 12.38
N ALA A 224 0.39 -7.05 12.41
CA ALA A 224 -1.03 -7.03 12.71
C ALA A 224 -1.31 -7.19 14.21
N LEU A 225 -2.29 -6.46 14.73
CA LEU A 225 -2.86 -6.71 16.06
C LEU A 225 -3.67 -8.01 16.09
N GLY A 226 -4.33 -8.33 14.96
CA GLY A 226 -5.12 -9.53 14.76
C GLY A 226 -4.55 -10.40 13.63
N PRO A 227 -3.54 -11.25 13.88
CA PRO A 227 -2.94 -12.10 12.84
C PRO A 227 -3.93 -13.05 12.14
N SER A 228 -5.06 -13.37 12.79
CA SER A 228 -6.13 -14.22 12.26
C SER A 228 -6.94 -13.58 11.13
N ASP A 229 -6.82 -12.27 10.94
CA ASP A 229 -7.52 -11.55 9.88
C ASP A 229 -6.82 -11.73 8.52
N PHE A 230 -5.56 -12.19 8.55
CA PHE A 230 -4.76 -12.51 7.38
C PHE A 230 -4.77 -14.01 7.14
N ASP A 231 -5.26 -14.41 5.97
CA ASP A 231 -5.35 -15.80 5.55
C ASP A 231 -4.71 -16.01 4.18
N MET A 232 -4.55 -17.28 3.82
CA MET A 232 -3.97 -17.70 2.55
C MET A 232 -4.92 -18.68 1.88
N CYS A 233 -5.13 -18.52 0.57
CA CYS A 233 -5.99 -19.38 -0.23
C CYS A 233 -5.30 -19.75 -1.54
N ASN A 234 -5.44 -21.00 -1.95
CA ASN A 234 -4.99 -21.45 -3.26
C ASN A 234 -5.99 -20.99 -4.33
N VAL A 235 -5.48 -20.51 -5.45
CA VAL A 235 -6.29 -20.13 -6.60
C VAL A 235 -6.79 -21.40 -7.30
N VAL A 236 -8.07 -21.43 -7.64
CA VAL A 236 -8.71 -22.56 -8.34
C VAL A 236 -8.27 -22.57 -9.81
N ASP A 237 -8.13 -23.76 -10.40
CA ASP A 237 -7.63 -23.96 -11.77
C ASP A 237 -8.37 -23.14 -12.85
N GLU A 238 -9.65 -22.79 -12.63
CA GLU A 238 -10.45 -21.99 -13.55
C GLU A 238 -10.02 -20.50 -13.65
N GLU A 239 -9.32 -19.98 -12.63
CA GLU A 239 -8.79 -18.61 -12.60
C GLU A 239 -7.31 -18.53 -13.00
N LEU A 240 -6.68 -19.67 -13.29
CA LEU A 240 -5.29 -19.73 -13.73
C LEU A 240 -5.16 -19.13 -15.14
N LYS A 241 -4.25 -18.18 -15.28
CA LYS A 241 -3.85 -17.67 -16.60
C LYS A 241 -3.11 -18.76 -17.37
N GLU A 242 -3.22 -18.76 -18.70
CA GLU A 242 -2.53 -19.70 -19.58
C GLU A 242 -1.02 -19.79 -19.24
N GLY A 243 -0.55 -20.99 -18.88
CA GLY A 243 0.84 -21.25 -18.52
C GLY A 243 1.19 -21.14 -17.03
N THR A 244 0.24 -20.82 -16.15
CA THR A 244 0.45 -20.83 -14.70
C THR A 244 0.13 -22.20 -14.10
N SER A 245 1.05 -22.76 -13.30
CA SER A 245 0.90 -24.11 -12.74
C SER A 245 0.27 -24.12 -11.35
N HIS A 246 0.45 -23.04 -10.59
CA HIS A 246 -0.03 -22.92 -9.22
C HIS A 246 -0.10 -21.44 -8.82
N GLY A 247 -1.15 -21.06 -8.11
CA GLY A 247 -1.36 -19.69 -7.62
C GLY A 247 -1.79 -19.68 -6.15
N VAL A 248 -1.26 -18.74 -5.38
CA VAL A 248 -1.61 -18.54 -3.97
C VAL A 248 -1.89 -17.07 -3.73
N ASN A 249 -3.00 -16.79 -3.06
CA ASN A 249 -3.40 -15.44 -2.67
C ASN A 249 -3.31 -15.28 -1.16
N VAL A 250 -2.71 -14.18 -0.71
CA VAL A 250 -2.80 -13.71 0.66
C VAL A 250 -3.96 -12.73 0.76
N LEU A 251 -4.88 -13.02 1.65
CA LEU A 251 -6.16 -12.33 1.82
C LEU A 251 -6.20 -11.60 3.16
N TYR A 252 -6.93 -10.49 3.22
CA TYR A 252 -7.32 -9.84 4.48
C TYR A 252 -8.84 -9.74 4.59
N LYS A 253 -9.36 -10.01 5.78
CA LYS A 253 -10.78 -9.95 6.12
C LYS A 253 -11.20 -8.51 6.42
N PHE A 254 -11.66 -7.78 5.40
CA PHE A 254 -12.31 -6.50 5.60
C PHE A 254 -13.74 -6.68 6.15
N PRO A 255 -14.34 -5.63 6.76
CA PRO A 255 -15.71 -5.70 7.26
C PRO A 255 -16.77 -6.09 6.19
N TRP A 256 -16.49 -5.82 4.91
CA TRP A 256 -17.37 -6.15 3.79
C TRP A 256 -17.01 -7.44 3.05
N GLY A 257 -15.90 -8.10 3.39
CA GLY A 257 -15.45 -9.32 2.72
C GLY A 257 -13.94 -9.51 2.73
N SER A 258 -13.51 -10.70 2.32
CA SER A 258 -12.07 -10.99 2.13
C SER A 258 -11.59 -10.43 0.80
N GLU A 259 -10.49 -9.70 0.81
CA GLU A 259 -9.87 -9.16 -0.39
C GLU A 259 -8.40 -9.55 -0.48
N THR A 260 -7.90 -9.70 -1.70
CA THR A 260 -6.51 -10.08 -1.98
C THR A 260 -5.55 -8.91 -1.79
N LEU A 261 -4.55 -9.12 -0.95
CA LEU A 261 -3.46 -8.17 -0.71
C LEU A 261 -2.23 -8.49 -1.54
N GLU A 262 -1.89 -9.78 -1.68
CA GLU A 262 -0.69 -10.24 -2.35
C GLU A 262 -0.98 -11.51 -3.13
N THR A 263 -0.45 -11.61 -4.34
CA THR A 263 -0.63 -12.77 -5.22
C THR A 263 0.73 -13.39 -5.52
N LEU A 264 0.77 -14.71 -5.49
CA LEU A 264 1.95 -15.51 -5.81
C LEU A 264 1.57 -16.44 -6.96
N TRP A 265 2.44 -16.52 -7.96
CA TRP A 265 2.21 -17.34 -9.15
C TRP A 265 3.46 -18.12 -9.54
N SER A 266 3.31 -19.42 -9.80
CA SER A 266 4.32 -20.25 -10.46
C SER A 266 4.08 -20.22 -11.96
N LEU A 267 4.95 -19.50 -12.69
CA LEU A 267 4.76 -19.14 -14.10
C LEU A 267 5.56 -20.02 -15.08
N GLY A 268 6.34 -20.98 -14.56
CA GLY A 268 7.20 -21.83 -15.39
C GLY A 268 8.26 -21.03 -16.16
N ASP A 269 8.58 -21.47 -17.37
CA ASP A 269 9.58 -20.87 -18.26
C ASP A 269 8.97 -20.13 -19.48
N THR A 270 7.67 -20.31 -19.73
CA THR A 270 7.01 -19.87 -20.97
C THR A 270 7.09 -18.36 -21.19
N LEU A 271 6.86 -17.55 -20.16
CA LEU A 271 6.94 -16.09 -20.24
C LEU A 271 8.37 -15.59 -20.45
N LEU A 272 9.36 -16.28 -19.86
CA LEU A 272 10.77 -15.96 -20.04
C LEU A 272 11.20 -16.24 -21.48
N LEU A 273 10.77 -17.38 -22.03
CA LEU A 273 11.02 -17.75 -23.43
C LEU A 273 10.34 -16.78 -24.41
N LYS A 274 9.08 -16.39 -24.16
CA LYS A 274 8.36 -15.39 -24.97
C LYS A 274 9.09 -14.04 -24.97
N THR A 275 9.56 -13.59 -23.80
CA THR A 275 10.23 -12.29 -23.65
C THR A 275 11.55 -12.22 -24.44
N HIS A 276 12.31 -13.31 -24.51
CA HIS A 276 13.62 -13.36 -25.17
C HIS A 276 13.59 -14.07 -26.53
N GLN A 277 12.42 -14.07 -27.20
CA GLN A 277 12.24 -14.60 -28.56
C GLN A 277 12.74 -16.04 -28.74
N GLY A 278 12.65 -16.88 -27.70
CA GLY A 278 13.05 -18.29 -27.75
C GLY A 278 14.57 -18.54 -27.78
N THR A 279 15.42 -17.55 -27.49
CA THR A 279 16.89 -17.78 -27.46
C THR A 279 17.32 -18.50 -26.18
N CYS A 280 17.20 -19.84 -26.15
CA CYS A 280 17.46 -20.64 -24.95
C CYS A 280 18.92 -20.59 -24.47
N THR A 281 19.91 -20.47 -25.37
CA THR A 281 21.34 -20.57 -25.03
C THR A 281 21.83 -19.46 -24.10
N LYS A 282 21.25 -18.25 -24.21
CA LYS A 282 21.57 -17.11 -23.33
C LYS A 282 20.85 -17.17 -21.99
N LEU A 283 19.75 -17.93 -21.91
CA LEU A 283 18.90 -18.01 -20.72
C LEU A 283 19.31 -19.12 -19.76
N GLN A 284 20.17 -20.04 -20.20
CA GLN A 284 20.60 -21.19 -19.40
C GLN A 284 21.41 -20.77 -18.16
N CYS A 285 20.95 -21.27 -17.02
CA CYS A 285 21.57 -21.16 -15.71
C CYS A 285 22.33 -22.43 -15.34
N ARG A 286 23.28 -22.32 -14.42
CA ARG A 286 23.92 -23.48 -13.77
C ARG A 286 23.10 -23.90 -12.56
N ASP A 287 22.51 -25.09 -12.63
CA ASP A 287 21.95 -25.83 -11.50
C ASP A 287 22.90 -26.98 -11.15
N GLY A 288 23.88 -26.69 -10.29
CA GLY A 288 25.00 -27.59 -10.00
C GLY A 288 25.85 -27.86 -11.25
N ARG A 289 25.75 -29.08 -11.79
CA ARG A 289 26.51 -29.51 -12.98
C ARG A 289 25.71 -29.41 -14.29
N LYS A 290 24.41 -29.09 -14.24
CA LYS A 290 23.52 -29.06 -15.40
C LYS A 290 23.17 -27.63 -15.78
N SER A 291 23.01 -27.40 -17.08
CA SER A 291 22.46 -26.15 -17.60
C SER A 291 20.95 -26.28 -17.79
N VAL A 292 20.18 -25.40 -17.16
CA VAL A 292 18.70 -25.43 -17.20
C VAL A 292 18.12 -24.03 -17.45
N VAL A 293 16.94 -23.97 -18.05
CA VAL A 293 16.14 -22.73 -18.07
C VAL A 293 15.39 -22.65 -16.73
N PRO A 294 15.46 -21.52 -16.01
CA PRO A 294 14.83 -21.43 -14.70
C PRO A 294 13.30 -21.35 -14.81
N HIS A 295 12.63 -21.81 -13.76
CA HIS A 295 11.24 -21.48 -13.51
C HIS A 295 11.14 -20.13 -12.80
N VAL A 296 10.13 -19.37 -13.19
CA VAL A 296 9.83 -18.04 -12.65
C VAL A 296 8.69 -18.16 -11.64
N ILE A 297 8.92 -17.65 -10.44
CA ILE A 297 7.90 -17.43 -9.43
C ILE A 297 7.72 -15.92 -9.28
N SER A 298 6.49 -15.43 -9.43
CA SER A 298 6.16 -14.02 -9.26
C SER A 298 5.40 -13.84 -7.96
N VAL A 299 5.84 -12.90 -7.15
CA VAL A 299 5.17 -12.44 -5.93
C VAL A 299 4.86 -10.97 -6.13
N SER A 300 3.60 -10.57 -6.01
CA SER A 300 3.15 -9.20 -6.25
C SER A 300 2.19 -8.76 -5.16
N ALA A 301 2.61 -7.77 -4.37
CA ALA A 301 1.87 -7.19 -3.26
C ALA A 301 1.27 -5.83 -3.65
N ASN A 302 -0.01 -5.65 -3.39
CA ASN A 302 -0.68 -4.36 -3.50
C ASN A 302 -0.44 -3.56 -2.20
N VAL A 303 0.47 -2.57 -2.28
CA VAL A 303 0.87 -1.75 -1.14
C VAL A 303 -0.30 -0.87 -0.67
N ASP A 304 -1.11 -0.39 -1.59
CA ASP A 304 -2.22 0.52 -1.29
C ASP A 304 -3.33 -0.19 -0.50
N ARG A 305 -3.66 -1.44 -0.87
CA ARG A 305 -4.58 -2.28 -0.08
C ARG A 305 -3.96 -2.75 1.23
N GLY A 306 -2.68 -3.07 1.24
CA GLY A 306 -1.97 -3.42 2.46
C GLY A 306 -2.03 -2.31 3.51
N MET A 307 -1.86 -1.06 3.09
CA MET A 307 -2.03 0.10 3.96
C MET A 307 -3.46 0.16 4.53
N LEU A 308 -4.46 0.01 3.66
CA LEU A 308 -5.86 0.01 4.10
C LEU A 308 -6.12 -1.10 5.11
N ALA A 309 -5.61 -2.32 4.86
CA ALA A 309 -5.73 -3.45 5.77
C ALA A 309 -5.13 -3.13 7.15
N TYR A 310 -3.93 -2.54 7.23
CA TYR A 310 -3.34 -2.14 8.51
C TYR A 310 -4.09 -1.00 9.21
N LEU A 311 -4.67 -0.05 8.46
CA LEU A 311 -5.53 0.99 9.04
C LEU A 311 -6.80 0.39 9.66
N PHE A 312 -7.44 -0.57 8.99
CA PHE A 312 -8.59 -1.29 9.56
C PHE A 312 -8.18 -2.15 10.75
N ASN A 313 -7.06 -2.86 10.66
CA ASN A 313 -6.59 -3.77 11.70
C ASN A 313 -6.18 -3.01 12.98
N SER A 314 -5.62 -1.81 12.83
CA SER A 314 -5.16 -0.96 13.94
C SER A 314 -6.27 -0.14 14.62
N PHE A 315 -7.42 0.02 13.98
CA PHE A 315 -8.50 0.86 14.48
C PHE A 315 -9.21 0.25 15.69
N GLN A 316 -9.16 0.92 16.84
CA GLN A 316 -9.91 0.54 18.03
C GLN A 316 -10.81 1.69 18.51
N LEU A 317 -12.04 1.35 18.89
CA LEU A 317 -12.98 2.27 19.51
C LEU A 317 -13.04 1.97 21.01
N LEU A 318 -12.37 2.79 21.82
CA LEU A 318 -12.37 2.69 23.27
C LEU A 318 -13.57 3.45 23.82
N LYS A 319 -14.54 2.72 24.39
CA LYS A 319 -15.66 3.32 25.13
C LYS A 319 -15.25 3.46 26.60
N LYS A 320 -15.11 4.69 27.10
CA LYS A 320 -14.97 4.97 28.54
C LYS A 320 -16.29 5.51 29.08
N THR A 321 -16.78 4.89 30.15
CA THR A 321 -17.90 5.44 30.93
C THR A 321 -17.30 6.30 32.03
N ASP A 322 -17.57 7.60 31.98
CA ASP A 322 -17.13 8.53 33.03
C ASP A 322 -17.99 8.34 34.30
N ASN A 323 -17.50 8.79 35.46
CA ASN A 323 -18.24 8.77 36.74
C ASN A 323 -19.58 9.53 36.68
N LYS A 324 -19.77 10.39 35.66
CA LYS A 324 -21.01 11.11 35.35
C LYS A 324 -21.93 10.40 34.34
N GLN A 325 -21.72 9.10 34.06
CA GLN A 325 -22.46 8.31 33.07
C GLN A 325 -22.43 8.83 31.62
N LYS A 326 -21.48 9.72 31.27
CA LYS A 326 -21.23 10.09 29.88
C LYS A 326 -20.34 9.04 29.23
N LEU A 327 -20.82 8.43 28.15
CA LEU A 327 -20.04 7.55 27.29
C LEU A 327 -19.11 8.40 26.42
N HIS A 328 -17.82 8.43 26.76
CA HIS A 328 -16.79 9.00 25.90
C HIS A 328 -16.27 7.91 24.98
N GLN A 329 -16.49 8.09 23.67
CA GLN A 329 -15.89 7.26 22.64
C GLN A 329 -14.58 7.89 22.22
N ARG A 330 -13.50 7.12 22.30
CA ARG A 330 -12.17 7.52 21.85
C ARG A 330 -11.73 6.60 20.74
N MET A 331 -11.32 7.18 19.62
CA MET A 331 -10.74 6.45 18.50
C MET A 331 -9.22 6.41 18.69
N VAL A 332 -8.61 5.26 18.44
CA VAL A 332 -7.15 5.09 18.47
C VAL A 332 -6.70 4.22 17.31
N LEU A 333 -5.61 4.62 16.66
CA LEU A 333 -4.90 3.81 15.67
C LEU A 333 -3.69 3.14 16.32
N LYS A 334 -3.84 1.86 16.66
CA LYS A 334 -2.77 1.05 17.24
C LYS A 334 -1.88 0.42 16.17
N LEU A 335 -1.25 1.26 15.35
CA LEU A 335 -0.30 0.81 14.34
C LEU A 335 0.94 0.19 15.01
N HIS A 336 1.53 -0.81 14.36
CA HIS A 336 2.79 -1.39 14.82
C HIS A 336 3.90 -0.32 14.89
N PRO A 337 4.74 -0.31 15.94
CA PRO A 337 5.77 0.72 16.12
C PRO A 337 6.63 1.02 14.89
N THR A 338 7.03 -0.02 14.15
CA THR A 338 7.80 0.09 12.91
C THR A 338 7.04 0.82 11.79
N LEU A 339 5.73 0.60 11.68
CA LEU A 339 4.89 1.18 10.61
C LEU A 339 4.38 2.58 10.93
N THR A 340 4.23 2.92 12.21
CA THR A 340 3.64 4.20 12.64
C THR A 340 4.35 5.40 12.00
N PRO A 341 3.63 6.34 11.34
CA PRO A 341 4.22 7.52 10.70
C PRO A 341 5.04 8.41 11.64
N VAL A 342 4.49 8.70 12.82
CA VAL A 342 5.07 9.58 13.83
C VAL A 342 5.35 8.73 15.06
N LYS A 343 6.62 8.62 15.46
CA LYS A 343 7.00 7.80 16.61
C LYS A 343 6.75 8.55 17.92
N VAL A 344 7.08 9.84 17.96
CA VAL A 344 7.02 10.65 19.18
C VAL A 344 6.35 11.99 18.90
N ALA A 345 5.51 12.47 19.82
CA ALA A 345 5.03 13.85 19.83
C ALA A 345 5.67 14.61 20.99
N LEU A 346 6.20 15.80 20.72
CA LEU A 346 6.86 16.66 21.70
C LEU A 346 6.03 17.92 21.94
N ASP A 347 5.58 18.10 23.17
CA ASP A 347 4.72 19.20 23.58
C ASP A 347 5.23 19.93 24.82
N MET A 348 4.79 21.18 24.95
CA MET A 348 5.02 21.99 26.14
C MET A 348 3.81 21.95 27.06
N GLY A 349 4.08 21.90 28.37
CA GLY A 349 3.06 22.08 29.40
C GLY A 349 2.52 23.51 29.46
N GLN A 350 1.67 23.77 30.46
CA GLN A 350 1.19 25.15 30.70
C GLN A 350 2.37 26.05 31.08
N GLY A 351 2.56 27.10 30.29
CA GLY A 351 3.67 28.05 30.42
C GLY A 351 4.41 28.19 29.09
N SER A 352 4.24 29.32 28.40
CA SER A 352 4.95 29.61 27.14
C SER A 352 6.25 30.36 27.41
N SER A 353 7.16 29.74 28.19
CA SER A 353 8.50 30.29 28.40
C SER A 353 9.37 30.06 27.16
N SER A 354 10.17 31.06 26.77
CA SER A 354 11.18 30.91 25.72
C SER A 354 12.18 29.80 26.04
N GLU A 355 12.44 29.53 27.32
CA GLU A 355 13.35 28.49 27.79
C GLU A 355 12.82 27.09 27.50
N LEU A 356 11.52 26.85 27.73
CA LEU A 356 10.89 25.57 27.40
C LEU A 356 10.95 25.28 25.91
N ARG A 357 10.78 26.31 25.08
CA ARG A 357 10.87 26.20 23.63
C ARG A 357 12.27 25.80 23.18
N GLN A 358 13.31 26.41 23.76
CA GLN A 358 14.71 26.06 23.46
C GLN A 358 15.03 24.61 23.84
N VAL A 359 14.52 24.12 24.98
CA VAL A 359 14.69 22.71 25.37
C VAL A 359 13.97 21.78 24.39
N CYS A 360 12.76 22.12 23.97
CA CYS A 360 12.02 21.33 22.97
C CYS A 360 12.73 21.31 21.62
N GLU A 361 13.27 22.44 21.17
CA GLU A 361 14.05 22.53 19.92
C GLU A 361 15.31 21.67 19.98
N GLY A 362 16.03 21.69 21.10
CA GLY A 362 17.20 20.83 21.32
C GLY A 362 16.85 19.34 21.25
N LEU A 363 15.80 18.92 21.96
CA LEU A 363 15.32 17.54 21.92
C LEU A 363 14.81 17.12 20.54
N PHE A 364 14.12 18.02 19.87
CA PHE A 364 13.60 17.77 18.53
C PHE A 364 14.74 17.51 17.53
N GLN A 365 15.80 18.33 17.56
CA GLN A 365 16.99 18.09 16.73
C GLN A 365 17.65 16.76 17.10
N GLU A 366 17.78 16.46 18.39
CA GLU A 366 18.39 15.21 18.83
C GLU A 366 17.63 13.96 18.36
N PHE A 367 16.29 14.02 18.33
CA PHE A 367 15.45 12.95 17.81
C PHE A 367 15.53 12.84 16.28
N LEU A 368 15.57 13.96 15.56
CA LEU A 368 15.76 13.95 14.10
C LEU A 368 17.12 13.37 13.70
N GLU A 369 18.20 13.75 14.38
CA GLU A 369 19.54 13.18 14.18
C GLU A 369 19.59 11.68 14.45
N ALA A 370 18.77 11.20 15.39
CA ALA A 370 18.61 9.78 15.69
C ALA A 370 17.70 9.04 14.69
N GLY A 371 17.11 9.72 13.71
CA GLY A 371 16.17 9.14 12.75
C GLY A 371 14.78 8.84 13.32
N ILE A 372 14.41 9.46 14.44
CA ILE A 372 13.11 9.25 15.10
C ILE A 372 12.12 10.31 14.59
N SER A 373 11.12 9.88 13.81
CA SER A 373 10.05 10.76 13.33
C SER A 373 9.29 11.39 14.49
N THR A 374 9.47 12.71 14.67
CA THR A 374 8.94 13.47 15.81
C THR A 374 7.95 14.53 15.34
N TRP A 375 6.81 14.65 16.02
CA TRP A 375 5.83 15.71 15.81
C TRP A 375 6.12 16.92 16.71
N PRO A 376 6.34 18.13 16.16
CA PRO A 376 6.68 19.33 16.91
C PRO A 376 5.40 20.01 17.45
N GLY A 377 4.68 19.36 18.37
CA GLY A 377 3.45 19.88 18.96
C GLY A 377 3.65 21.18 19.74
N TYR A 378 4.86 21.40 20.28
CA TYR A 378 5.26 22.66 20.93
C TYR A 378 5.22 23.90 20.02
N LEU A 379 5.13 23.75 18.70
CA LEU A 379 4.97 24.87 17.75
C LEU A 379 3.50 25.25 17.54
N ASP A 380 2.55 24.42 17.94
CA ASP A 380 1.13 24.70 17.76
C ASP A 380 0.73 25.94 18.58
N THR A 381 0.12 26.92 17.90
CA THR A 381 -0.33 28.18 18.51
C THR A 381 -1.68 28.04 19.24
N MET A 382 -2.39 26.94 18.99
CA MET A 382 -3.69 26.61 19.59
C MET A 382 -3.48 25.84 20.89
N SER A 383 -3.86 26.44 22.02
CA SER A 383 -3.84 25.76 23.32
C SER A 383 -4.97 24.75 23.44
N LEU A 384 -4.67 23.49 23.13
CA LEU A 384 -5.57 22.37 23.41
C LEU A 384 -5.44 21.92 24.87
N SER A 385 -6.52 21.40 25.44
CA SER A 385 -6.42 20.67 26.71
C SER A 385 -5.55 19.42 26.52
N LEU A 386 -4.88 19.00 27.59
CA LEU A 386 -4.02 17.80 27.60
C LEU A 386 -4.79 16.54 27.13
N GLU A 387 -6.06 16.42 27.48
CA GLU A 387 -6.92 15.31 27.05
C GLU A 387 -7.23 15.35 25.55
N ASN A 388 -7.48 16.54 24.99
CA ASN A 388 -7.73 16.70 23.56
C ASN A 388 -6.46 16.43 22.75
N LEU A 389 -5.30 16.83 23.27
CA LEU A 389 -3.99 16.58 22.67
C LEU A 389 -3.63 15.09 22.65
N HIS A 390 -3.84 14.39 23.77
CA HIS A 390 -3.71 12.93 23.78
C HIS A 390 -4.71 12.25 22.84
N THR A 391 -5.92 12.78 22.69
CA THR A 391 -6.90 12.24 21.73
C THR A 391 -6.44 12.42 20.29
N LYS A 392 -5.94 13.62 19.94
CA LYS A 392 -5.31 13.90 18.65
C LYS A 392 -4.18 12.92 18.34
N TYR A 393 -3.29 12.65 19.29
CA TYR A 393 -2.15 11.75 19.06
C TYR A 393 -2.51 10.27 19.00
N ASP A 394 -3.49 9.83 19.79
CA ASP A 394 -4.01 8.46 19.69
C ASP A 394 -4.72 8.24 18.34
N GLU A 395 -5.46 9.23 17.83
CA GLU A 395 -6.05 9.19 16.48
C GLU A 395 -5.00 9.24 15.37
N MET A 396 -3.91 9.98 15.56
CA MET A 396 -2.77 9.97 14.63
C MET A 396 -1.93 8.68 14.73
N GLY A 397 -2.11 7.91 15.80
CA GLY A 397 -1.40 6.65 16.07
C GLY A 397 0.01 6.81 16.67
N VAL A 398 0.37 8.01 17.16
CA VAL A 398 1.70 8.32 17.74
C VAL A 398 2.00 7.38 18.91
N LEU A 399 3.22 6.83 18.98
CA LEU A 399 3.58 5.85 20.02
C LEU A 399 3.76 6.49 21.39
N PHE A 400 4.55 7.55 21.46
CA PHE A 400 4.86 8.23 22.72
C PHE A 400 4.54 9.72 22.65
N THR A 401 3.94 10.26 23.71
CA THR A 401 3.79 11.71 23.91
C THR A 401 4.75 12.15 25.00
N VAL A 402 5.66 13.06 24.68
CA VAL A 402 6.63 13.65 25.61
C VAL A 402 6.20 15.08 25.93
N MET A 403 6.00 15.36 27.20
CA MET A 403 5.59 16.67 27.70
C MET A 403 6.71 17.31 28.50
N VAL A 404 7.13 18.50 28.07
CA VAL A 404 8.14 19.34 28.72
C VAL A 404 7.42 20.41 29.55
N SER A 405 7.59 20.38 30.86
CA SER A 405 7.02 21.38 31.79
C SER A 405 8.10 22.19 32.50
N GLU A 406 7.73 23.23 33.25
CA GLU A 406 8.68 23.99 34.09
C GLU A 406 9.42 23.11 35.10
N SER A 407 8.82 22.00 35.53
CA SER A 407 9.51 21.04 36.41
C SER A 407 10.73 20.40 35.74
N THR A 408 10.72 20.27 34.41
CA THR A 408 11.86 19.81 33.61
C THR A 408 13.02 20.78 33.71
N LEU A 409 12.78 22.10 33.70
CA LEU A 409 13.84 23.10 33.80
C LEU A 409 14.56 23.02 35.16
N LYS A 410 13.84 22.60 36.21
CA LYS A 410 14.38 22.47 37.57
C LYS A 410 15.04 21.12 37.84
N SER A 411 14.46 20.03 37.32
CA SER A 411 14.81 18.65 37.71
C SER A 411 15.31 17.77 36.56
N GLY A 412 15.22 18.22 35.31
CA GLY A 412 15.53 17.42 34.13
C GLY A 412 14.53 16.31 33.82
N LEU A 413 13.40 16.23 34.53
CA LEU A 413 12.40 15.17 34.37
C LEU A 413 11.30 15.56 33.38
N LEU A 414 11.07 14.68 32.42
CA LEU A 414 10.03 14.74 31.39
C LEU A 414 8.89 13.80 31.73
N LEU A 415 7.69 14.11 31.25
CA LEU A 415 6.55 13.19 31.31
C LEU A 415 6.40 12.49 29.96
N VAL A 416 6.45 11.16 29.97
CA VAL A 416 6.30 10.31 28.79
C VAL A 416 5.02 9.50 28.93
N ARG A 417 4.15 9.55 27.92
CA ARG A 417 2.93 8.75 27.86
C ARG A 417 3.01 7.74 26.74
N ASP A 418 2.68 6.49 27.02
CA ASP A 418 2.51 5.43 26.03
C ASP A 418 1.07 5.42 25.47
N ARG A 419 0.95 5.31 24.15
CA ARG A 419 -0.32 5.15 23.41
C ARG A 419 -1.11 3.93 23.86
N ASP A 420 -0.45 2.78 23.99
CA ASP A 420 -1.12 1.49 24.10
C ASP A 420 -1.64 1.22 25.52
N THR A 421 -0.82 1.55 26.53
CA THR A 421 -1.19 1.43 27.95
C THR A 421 -1.88 2.68 28.49
N THR A 422 -1.68 3.85 27.87
CA THR A 422 -2.12 5.16 28.35
C THR A 422 -1.49 5.61 29.68
N ILE A 423 -0.50 4.88 30.18
CA ILE A 423 0.23 5.16 31.41
C ILE A 423 1.21 6.33 31.17
N ARG A 424 1.43 7.13 32.21
CA ARG A 424 2.37 8.25 32.21
C ARG A 424 3.52 7.94 33.15
N GLU A 425 4.73 8.07 32.66
CA GLU A 425 5.95 7.82 33.41
C GLU A 425 6.83 9.07 33.37
N THR A 426 7.59 9.29 34.44
CA THR A 426 8.58 10.38 34.50
C THR A 426 9.95 9.84 34.15
N MET A 427 10.63 10.45 33.18
CA MET A 427 11.93 9.98 32.69
C MET A 427 12.90 11.16 32.56
N HIS A 428 14.19 10.94 32.83
CA HIS A 428 15.17 12.02 32.70
C HIS A 428 15.44 12.35 31.23
N ILE A 429 15.66 13.63 30.92
CA ILE A 429 15.87 14.13 29.57
C ILE A 429 17.03 13.46 28.83
N SER A 430 18.07 13.01 29.53
CA SER A 430 19.21 12.30 28.93
C SER A 430 18.91 10.84 28.56
N GLU A 431 17.88 10.23 29.16
CA GLU A 431 17.58 8.80 28.98
C GLU A 431 16.58 8.54 27.86
N ILE A 432 15.72 9.53 27.55
CA ILE A 432 14.59 9.38 26.63
C ILE A 432 15.02 8.92 25.24
N LYS A 433 16.10 9.45 24.68
CA LYS A 433 16.62 9.04 23.38
C LYS A 433 17.01 7.56 23.38
N CYS A 434 17.78 7.14 24.39
CA CYS A 434 18.21 5.75 24.51
C CYS A 434 17.01 4.81 24.71
N PHE A 435 16.01 5.22 25.48
CA PHE A 435 14.77 4.48 25.66
C PHE A 435 14.03 4.28 24.33
N LEU A 436 13.81 5.36 23.57
CA LEU A 436 13.10 5.32 22.29
C LEU A 436 13.81 4.41 21.26
N LEU A 437 15.15 4.52 21.15
CA LEU A 437 15.93 3.67 20.25
C LEU A 437 15.86 2.19 20.64
N LYS A 438 15.95 1.88 21.95
CA LYS A 438 15.78 0.52 22.45
C LYS A 438 14.38 -0.04 22.18
N TYR A 439 13.34 0.78 22.35
CA TYR A 439 11.97 0.38 22.07
C TYR A 439 11.75 0.08 20.59
N LEU A 440 12.19 0.98 19.71
CA LEU A 440 12.04 0.81 18.26
C LEU A 440 12.83 -0.40 17.74
N SER A 441 14.09 -0.57 18.16
CA SER A 441 14.89 -1.75 17.79
C SER A 441 14.33 -3.05 18.34
N ALA A 442 13.78 -3.06 19.55
CA ALA A 442 13.10 -4.25 20.07
C ALA A 442 11.87 -4.62 19.22
N SER A 443 11.09 -3.63 18.79
CA SER A 443 9.91 -3.86 17.94
C SER A 443 10.23 -4.40 16.54
N GLU A 444 11.46 -4.23 16.03
CA GLU A 444 11.84 -4.78 14.73
C GLU A 444 12.14 -6.28 14.78
N ASN A 445 12.56 -6.76 15.95
CA ASN A 445 13.00 -8.14 16.18
C ASN A 445 11.86 -9.11 16.55
N PHE A 446 10.72 -8.59 17.01
CA PHE A 446 9.45 -9.33 17.11
C PHE A 446 8.73 -9.23 15.77
#